data_AF-F8P5S8-F1
#
_entry.id   AF-F8P5S8-F1
#
_cell.length_a   1.000
_cell.length_b   1.000
_cell.length_c   1.000
_cell.angle_alpha   90.00
_cell.angle_beta   90.00
_cell.angle_gamma   90.00
#
_symmetry.space_group_name_H-M   'P 1'
#
loop_
_entity.id
_entity.type
_entity.pdbx_description
1 polymer ?
#
loop_
_entity_poly.entity_id
_entity_poly.type
_entity_poly.pdbx_seq_one_letter_code
_entity_poly.pdbx_strand_id
1 'polypeptide(L)'
;MSAARMATRTKVQCWLMNTTGHPLGFLPIDKEHEHNIKDTKVTFGTCGPNASWALMKKTSPAIPALRAVRKHTELQIRTLQQGLHHSDPLKEKDIEILHNTYIASNIHSQQDGREVKSKADGTTDV
;
A
#
# COMPACT_ATOMS: atom_id res chain seq x y z
N MET A 1 -24.82 12.44 0.30
CA MET A 1 -24.54 11.14 -0.36
C MET A 1 -24.91 11.30 -1.82
N SER A 2 -23.92 11.40 -2.72
CA SER A 2 -24.17 11.43 -4.16
C SER A 2 -24.55 10.03 -4.62
N ALA A 3 -25.67 9.88 -5.34
CA ALA A 3 -26.13 8.60 -5.85
C ALA A 3 -25.13 8.06 -6.89
N ALA A 4 -24.72 6.79 -6.75
CA ALA A 4 -23.90 6.13 -7.74
C ALA A 4 -24.66 6.06 -9.08
N ARG A 5 -24.03 6.53 -10.16
CA ARG A 5 -24.57 6.44 -11.52
C ARG A 5 -24.02 5.19 -12.20
N MET A 6 -24.91 4.38 -12.74
CA MET A 6 -24.58 3.17 -13.50
C MET A 6 -24.56 3.51 -14.99
N ALA A 7 -23.49 3.17 -15.70
CA ALA A 7 -23.37 3.37 -17.15
C ALA A 7 -23.33 2.03 -17.89
N THR A 8 -23.93 1.99 -19.08
CA THR A 8 -24.18 0.77 -19.87
C THR A 8 -22.96 0.24 -20.62
N ARG A 9 -22.74 -1.08 -20.44
CA ARG A 9 -22.06 -2.12 -21.24
C ARG A 9 -20.98 -1.68 -22.26
N THR A 10 -19.71 -1.96 -21.95
CA THR A 10 -18.59 -1.94 -22.90
C THR A 10 -18.50 -3.25 -23.70
N LYS A 11 -17.65 -3.30 -24.74
CA LYS A 11 -17.46 -4.47 -25.63
C LYS A 11 -17.04 -5.76 -24.88
N VAL A 12 -16.42 -5.62 -23.71
CA VAL A 12 -16.24 -6.70 -22.72
C VAL A 12 -17.37 -6.52 -21.71
N GLN A 13 -18.18 -7.55 -21.48
CA GLN A 13 -19.48 -7.45 -20.81
C GLN A 13 -19.39 -7.09 -19.31
N CYS A 14 -19.02 -5.86 -18.98
CA CYS A 14 -18.87 -5.39 -17.61
C CYS A 14 -19.81 -4.21 -17.33
N TRP A 15 -20.42 -4.19 -16.16
CA TRP A 15 -21.14 -3.02 -15.67
C TRP A 15 -20.15 -1.99 -15.13
N LEU A 16 -20.39 -0.72 -15.43
CA LEU A 16 -19.57 0.39 -14.95
C LEU A 16 -20.31 1.17 -13.86
N MET A 17 -19.60 1.48 -12.78
CA MET A 17 -20.08 2.28 -11.66
C MET A 17 -19.18 3.51 -11.48
N ASN A 18 -19.79 4.63 -11.10
CA ASN A 18 -19.06 5.83 -10.71
C ASN A 18 -19.39 6.21 -9.27
N THR A 19 -18.38 6.09 -8.39
CA THR A 19 -18.45 6.46 -6.97
C THR A 19 -18.00 7.90 -6.70
N THR A 20 -17.27 8.51 -7.62
CA THR A 20 -16.65 9.83 -7.46
C THR A 20 -17.51 10.97 -8.02
N GLY A 21 -18.43 10.66 -8.93
CA GLY A 21 -19.21 11.65 -9.69
C GLY A 21 -18.43 12.30 -10.84
N HIS A 22 -17.15 11.98 -11.01
CA HIS A 22 -16.31 12.54 -12.07
C HIS A 22 -16.64 11.88 -13.42
N PRO A 23 -16.75 12.62 -14.55
CA PRO A 23 -17.16 12.06 -15.85
C PRO A 23 -16.31 10.89 -16.36
N LEU A 24 -15.03 10.84 -15.97
CA LEU A 24 -14.09 9.78 -16.34
C LEU A 24 -13.75 8.81 -15.19
N GLY A 25 -14.44 8.92 -14.06
CA GLY A 25 -14.19 8.11 -12.86
C GLY A 25 -14.92 6.76 -12.85
N PHE A 26 -15.24 6.20 -14.01
CA PHE A 26 -15.96 4.92 -14.09
C PHE A 26 -15.03 3.73 -13.85
N LEU A 27 -15.47 2.82 -12.99
CA LEU A 27 -14.76 1.59 -12.65
C LEU A 27 -15.67 0.38 -12.93
N PRO A 28 -15.11 -0.77 -13.35
CA PRO A 28 -15.86 -2.01 -13.43
C PRO A 28 -16.46 -2.38 -12.07
N ILE A 29 -17.72 -2.82 -12.05
CA ILE A 29 -18.44 -3.15 -10.83
C ILE A 29 -17.73 -4.21 -9.98
N ASP A 30 -17.07 -5.16 -10.63
CA ASP A 30 -16.34 -6.23 -9.93
C ASP A 30 -15.17 -5.65 -9.12
N LYS A 31 -14.49 -4.61 -9.63
CA LYS A 31 -13.43 -3.92 -8.90
C LYS A 31 -13.99 -3.17 -7.69
N GLU A 32 -15.16 -2.57 -7.83
CA GLU A 32 -15.81 -1.88 -6.71
C GLU A 32 -16.25 -2.88 -5.64
N HIS A 33 -16.79 -4.03 -6.05
CA HIS A 33 -17.15 -5.10 -5.13
C HIS A 33 -15.91 -5.60 -4.36
N GLU A 34 -14.79 -5.80 -5.05
CA GLU A 34 -13.53 -6.18 -4.39
C GLU A 34 -13.06 -5.09 -3.41
N HIS A 35 -13.22 -3.80 -3.75
CA HIS A 35 -12.88 -2.70 -2.83
C HIS A 35 -13.75 -2.72 -1.57
N ASN A 36 -15.05 -3.01 -1.72
CA ASN A 36 -15.98 -3.07 -0.61
C ASN A 36 -15.69 -4.25 0.34
N ILE A 37 -15.38 -5.42 -0.22
CA ILE A 37 -15.08 -6.63 0.59
C ILE A 37 -13.65 -6.65 1.15
N LYS A 38 -12.71 -5.89 0.57
CA LYS A 38 -11.28 -5.89 0.94
C LYS A 38 -11.04 -5.79 2.44
N ASP A 39 -11.73 -4.89 3.12
CA ASP A 39 -11.49 -4.68 4.56
C ASP A 39 -11.98 -5.85 5.41
N THR A 40 -13.07 -6.51 5.00
CA THR A 40 -13.58 -7.71 5.67
C THR A 40 -12.72 -8.94 5.37
N LYS A 41 -12.19 -9.03 4.15
CA LYS A 41 -11.42 -10.17 3.66
C LYS A 41 -9.94 -10.12 4.06
N VAL A 42 -9.34 -8.93 4.05
CA VAL A 42 -7.88 -8.75 4.12
C VAL A 42 -7.46 -7.92 5.33
N THR A 43 -7.98 -6.69 5.49
CA THR A 43 -7.42 -5.73 6.45
C THR A 43 -7.85 -5.97 7.89
N PHE A 44 -9.12 -6.30 8.12
CA PHE A 44 -9.68 -6.65 9.44
C PHE A 44 -10.25 -8.07 9.44
N GLY A 45 -9.80 -8.88 8.48
CA GLY A 45 -10.19 -10.28 8.38
C GLY A 45 -9.72 -11.06 9.61
N THR A 46 -10.58 -11.93 10.12
CA THR A 46 -10.21 -12.85 11.18
C THR A 46 -9.33 -13.94 10.59
N CYS A 47 -8.05 -13.98 10.95
CA CYS A 47 -7.11 -15.02 10.53
C CYS A 47 -6.83 -15.99 11.69
N GLY A 48 -6.72 -17.29 11.39
CA GLY A 48 -6.27 -18.31 12.35
C GLY A 48 -7.34 -19.32 12.79
N PRO A 49 -6.96 -20.31 13.61
CA PRO A 49 -7.89 -21.29 14.17
C PRO A 49 -8.93 -20.54 15.03
N ASN A 50 -10.21 -20.81 14.79
CA ASN A 50 -11.40 -20.10 15.32
C ASN A 50 -11.90 -18.87 14.53
N ALA A 51 -11.35 -18.59 13.34
CA ALA A 51 -11.97 -17.68 12.39
C ALA A 51 -13.30 -18.26 11.86
N SER A 52 -14.40 -17.98 12.57
CA SER A 52 -15.75 -18.45 12.22
C SER A 52 -16.59 -17.34 11.60
N TRP A 53 -17.59 -17.72 10.79
CA TRP A 53 -18.60 -16.80 10.27
C TRP A 53 -19.31 -15.99 11.37
N ALA A 54 -19.51 -16.59 12.54
CA ALA A 54 -20.10 -15.92 13.69
C ALA A 54 -19.21 -14.79 14.22
N LEU A 55 -17.90 -15.02 14.28
CA LEU A 55 -16.93 -13.99 14.66
C LEU A 55 -16.89 -12.86 13.62
N MET A 56 -16.79 -13.20 12.33
CA MET A 56 -16.80 -12.20 11.26
C MET A 56 -18.07 -11.34 11.27
N LYS A 57 -19.24 -11.95 11.51
CA LYS A 57 -20.51 -11.22 11.66
C LYS A 57 -20.51 -10.27 12.85
N LYS A 58 -19.88 -10.65 13.97
CA LYS A 58 -19.74 -9.78 15.16
C LYS A 58 -18.76 -8.63 14.92
N THR A 59 -17.69 -8.86 14.16
CA THR A 59 -16.65 -7.85 13.90
C THR A 59 -17.01 -6.88 12.78
N SER A 60 -17.81 -7.31 11.80
CA SER A 60 -18.19 -6.49 10.63
C SER A 60 -18.76 -5.10 10.97
N PRO A 61 -19.67 -4.94 11.96
CA PRO A 61 -20.17 -3.63 12.37
C PRO A 61 -19.10 -2.67 12.90
N ALA A 62 -17.96 -3.18 13.39
CA ALA A 62 -16.87 -2.36 13.92
C ALA A 62 -15.90 -1.86 12.82
N ILE A 63 -15.95 -2.42 11.60
CA ILE A 63 -15.05 -2.05 10.49
C ILE A 63 -15.04 -0.54 10.21
N PRO A 64 -16.17 0.20 10.20
CA PRO A 64 -16.15 1.64 9.99
C PRO A 64 -15.33 2.40 11.05
N ALA A 65 -15.44 2.00 12.33
CA ALA A 65 -14.66 2.60 13.41
C ALA A 65 -13.17 2.26 13.27
N LEU A 66 -12.84 1.01 12.95
CA LEU A 66 -11.46 0.57 12.71
C LEU A 66 -10.82 1.33 11.53
N ARG A 67 -11.59 1.59 10.46
CA ARG A 67 -11.15 2.46 9.34
C ARG A 67 -10.84 3.87 9.80
N ALA A 68 -11.69 4.46 10.65
CA ALA A 68 -11.50 5.82 11.16
C ALA A 68 -10.25 5.90 12.05
N VAL A 69 -10.06 4.93 12.95
CA VAL A 69 -8.87 4.84 13.80
C VAL A 69 -7.61 4.71 12.94
N ARG A 70 -7.59 3.79 11.97
CA ARG A 70 -6.46 3.61 11.06
C ARG A 70 -6.09 4.91 10.35
N LYS A 71 -7.07 5.59 9.75
CA LYS A 71 -6.86 6.87 9.06
C LYS A 71 -6.33 7.95 10.00
N HIS A 72 -6.87 8.02 11.22
CA HIS A 72 -6.41 8.98 12.21
C HIS A 72 -4.95 8.71 12.62
N THR A 73 -4.61 7.46 12.93
CA THR A 73 -3.25 7.06 13.27
C THR A 73 -2.27 7.36 12.14
N GLU A 74 -2.64 7.08 10.89
CA GLU A 74 -1.81 7.39 9.71
C GLU A 74 -1.58 8.90 9.56
N LEU A 75 -2.60 9.73 9.80
CA LEU A 75 -2.46 11.19 9.81
C LEU A 75 -1.55 11.71 10.92
N GLN A 76 -1.58 11.09 12.10
CA GLN A 76 -0.77 11.50 13.25
C GLN A 76 0.69 11.06 13.13
N ILE A 77 0.91 9.83 12.68
CA ILE A 77 2.25 9.23 12.65
C ILE A 77 3.00 9.58 11.37
N ARG A 78 2.30 10.01 10.30
CA ARG A 78 2.84 10.31 8.96
C ARG A 78 4.07 9.45 8.66
N THR A 79 3.85 8.16 8.43
CA THR A 79 4.93 7.26 8.02
C THR A 79 5.57 7.84 6.77
N LEU A 80 6.79 8.40 6.92
CA LEU A 80 7.56 9.07 5.87
C LEU A 80 7.82 8.18 4.63
N GLN A 81 7.48 6.89 4.71
CA GLN A 81 7.87 5.86 3.75
C GLN A 81 6.71 5.22 2.97
N GLN A 82 5.45 5.57 3.22
CA GLN A 82 4.34 5.00 2.44
C GLN A 82 3.56 6.08 1.69
N GLY A 83 3.67 6.06 0.36
CA GLY A 83 2.81 6.86 -0.50
C GLY A 83 1.35 6.43 -0.32
N LEU A 84 0.45 7.42 -0.17
CA LEU A 84 -1.00 7.21 -0.08
C LEU A 84 -1.57 6.54 -1.35
N HIS A 85 -0.87 6.68 -2.47
CA HIS A 85 -1.23 6.11 -3.76
C HIS A 85 -0.02 5.41 -4.36
N HIS A 86 -0.22 4.19 -4.85
CA HIS A 86 0.70 3.59 -5.80
C HIS A 86 0.54 4.34 -7.12
N SER A 87 1.57 5.09 -7.50
CA SER A 87 1.69 5.64 -8.85
C SER A 87 2.40 4.62 -9.73
N ASP A 88 2.18 4.68 -11.04
CA ASP A 88 2.97 3.85 -11.95
C ASP A 88 4.46 4.19 -11.80
N PRO A 89 5.33 3.18 -11.66
CA PRO A 89 6.76 3.41 -11.45
C PRO A 89 7.34 4.11 -12.68
N LEU A 90 8.08 5.19 -12.45
CA LEU A 90 8.76 5.94 -13.50
C LEU A 90 10.22 5.51 -13.48
N LYS A 91 10.51 4.43 -14.22
CA LYS A 91 11.81 3.73 -14.21
C LYS A 91 13.00 4.67 -14.20
N GLU A 92 13.03 5.66 -15.10
CA GLU A 92 14.15 6.58 -15.24
C GLU A 92 14.31 7.49 -14.02
N LYS A 93 13.20 7.99 -13.46
CA LYS A 93 13.23 8.83 -12.26
C LYS A 93 13.61 8.02 -11.02
N ASP A 94 13.13 6.79 -10.93
CA ASP A 94 13.44 5.91 -9.80
C ASP A 94 14.94 5.55 -9.80
N ILE A 95 15.52 5.28 -10.98
CA ILE A 95 16.97 5.06 -11.14
C ILE A 95 17.76 6.33 -10.75
N GLU A 96 17.30 7.50 -11.18
CA GLU A 96 17.95 8.78 -10.86
C GLU A 96 17.96 9.06 -9.35
N ILE A 97 16.82 8.84 -8.68
CA ILE A 97 16.73 8.97 -7.21
C ILE A 97 17.69 8.00 -6.52
N LEU A 98 17.74 6.75 -6.98
CA LEU A 98 18.60 5.72 -6.41
C LEU A 98 20.09 6.04 -6.60
N HIS A 99 20.47 6.53 -7.78
CA HIS A 99 21.82 6.99 -8.07
C HIS A 99 22.22 8.20 -7.21
N ASN A 100 21.34 9.19 -7.10
CA ASN A 100 21.59 10.40 -6.30
C ASN A 100 21.71 10.09 -4.81
N THR A 101 20.87 9.19 -4.29
CA THR A 101 20.97 8.74 -2.89
C THR A 101 22.24 7.94 -2.64
N TYR A 102 22.65 7.08 -3.57
CA TYR A 102 23.91 6.36 -3.47
C TYR A 102 25.12 7.30 -3.41
N ILE A 103 25.20 8.29 -4.31
CA ILE A 103 26.26 9.31 -4.27
C ILE A 103 26.20 10.12 -2.98
N ALA A 104 25.02 10.61 -2.58
CA ALA A 104 24.87 11.41 -1.37
C ALA A 104 25.27 10.66 -0.09
N SER A 105 25.10 9.34 -0.07
CA SER A 105 25.46 8.51 1.08
C SER A 105 26.97 8.33 1.26
N ASN A 106 27.78 8.56 0.21
CA ASN A 106 29.23 8.34 0.21
C ASN A 106 29.68 6.96 0.75
N ILE A 107 28.79 5.96 0.74
CA ILE A 107 29.07 4.58 1.21
C ILE A 107 30.17 3.94 0.38
N HIS A 108 30.33 4.37 -0.88
CA HIS A 108 31.40 3.91 -1.78
C HIS A 108 32.76 4.56 -1.50
N SER A 109 32.83 5.60 -0.66
CA SER A 109 34.09 6.27 -0.36
C SER A 109 34.79 5.52 0.77
N GLN A 110 36.05 5.13 0.51
CA GLN A 110 36.90 4.57 1.55
C GLN A 110 37.28 5.70 2.52
N GLN A 111 36.76 5.66 3.74
CA GLN A 111 37.16 6.58 4.80
C GLN A 111 38.36 5.99 5.55
N ASP A 112 39.39 6.80 5.79
CA ASP A 112 40.48 6.41 6.69
C ASP A 112 39.94 6.30 8.12
N GLY A 113 39.70 5.05 8.57
CA GLY A 113 39.21 4.79 9.92
C GLY A 113 38.61 3.41 10.19
N ARG A 114 39.48 2.39 10.31
CA ARG A 114 39.45 1.29 11.30
C ARG A 114 40.75 0.51 11.08
N GLU A 115 41.77 0.79 11.90
CA GLU A 115 42.93 -0.10 11.95
C GLU A 115 42.48 -1.45 12.52
N VAL A 116 42.51 -2.47 11.68
CA VAL A 116 42.30 -3.85 12.10
C VAL A 116 43.50 -4.23 12.97
N LYS A 117 43.34 -4.15 14.31
CA LYS A 117 44.43 -4.41 15.26
C LYS A 117 44.91 -5.88 15.26
N SER A 118 44.09 -6.80 14.73
CA SER A 118 44.32 -8.24 14.76
C SER A 118 43.91 -8.90 13.45
N LYS A 119 44.72 -9.84 12.93
CA LYS A 119 44.38 -10.66 11.75
C LYS A 119 43.04 -11.44 11.89
N ALA A 120 42.51 -11.60 13.11
CA ALA A 120 41.22 -12.25 13.35
C ALA A 120 40.00 -11.36 13.03
N ASP A 121 40.19 -10.03 12.96
CA ASP A 121 39.13 -9.05 12.71
C ASP A 121 39.04 -8.63 11.23
N GLY A 122 39.90 -9.20 10.37
CA GLY A 122 39.89 -8.96 8.93
C GLY A 122 39.10 -10.03 8.18
N THR A 123 38.04 -9.64 7.50
CA THR A 123 37.36 -10.50 6.52
C THR A 123 38.12 -10.44 5.20
N THR A 124 38.57 -11.58 4.69
CA THR A 124 39.04 -11.74 3.31
C THR A 124 37.85 -11.67 2.35
N ASP A 125 37.87 -10.74 1.41
CA ASP A 125 36.99 -10.80 0.25
C ASP A 125 37.30 -12.06 -0.57
N VAL A 126 36.24 -12.76 -0.98
CA VAL A 126 36.28 -14.02 -1.75
C VAL A 126 36.18 -13.70 -3.24
#